data_AF-A0A959GEI5-F1
#
_entry.id   AF-A0A959GEI5-F1
#
_cell.length_a   1.000
_cell.length_b   1.000
_cell.length_c   1.000
_cell.angle_alpha   90.00
_cell.angle_beta   90.00
_cell.angle_gamma   90.00
#
_symmetry.space_group_name_H-M   'P 1'
#
loop_
_entity.id
_entity.type
_entity.pdbx_description
1 polymer ?
#
loop_
_entity_poly.entity_id
_entity_poly.type
_entity_poly.pdbx_seq_one_letter_code
_entity_poly.pdbx_strand_id
1 'polypeptide(L)' 'MKLETISFQTPKGWRDWLAAHHSDSPGIWMLFYKKHTGQACITYAEALEEALCYGWIDSIKKRRDGSCKP' A
#
# COMPACT_ATOMS: atom_id res chain seq x y z
N MET A 1 2.82 -13.49 -12.99
CA MET A 1 1.75 -12.99 -12.09
C MET A 1 1.47 -11.53 -12.40
N LYS A 2 0.21 -11.12 -12.54
CA LYS A 2 -0.19 -9.70 -12.58
C LYS A 2 -0.69 -9.34 -11.19
N LEU A 3 -0.07 -8.34 -10.57
CA LEU A 3 -0.55 -7.76 -9.32
C LEU A 3 -1.61 -6.72 -9.68
N GLU A 4 -2.73 -6.75 -8.98
CA GLU A 4 -3.83 -5.82 -9.22
C GLU A 4 -3.51 -4.46 -8.61
N THR A 5 -3.96 -3.38 -9.25
CA THR A 5 -3.67 -2.01 -8.81
C THR A 5 -4.94 -1.40 -8.22
N ILE A 6 -4.93 -1.11 -6.92
CA ILE A 6 -6.10 -0.60 -6.19
C ILE A 6 -5.73 0.71 -5.49
N SER A 7 -6.67 1.65 -5.45
CA SER A 7 -6.53 2.89 -4.67
C SER A 7 -7.56 2.90 -3.55
N PHE A 8 -7.15 3.39 -2.38
CA PHE A 8 -8.04 3.56 -1.24
C PHE A 8 -8.10 5.03 -0.83
N GLN A 9 -9.32 5.49 -0.57
CA GLN A 9 -9.54 6.87 -0.13
C GLN A 9 -9.33 7.04 1.38
N THR A 10 -9.50 5.96 2.15
CA THR A 10 -9.45 5.97 3.61
C THR A 10 -8.70 4.74 4.17
N PRO A 11 -8.07 4.86 5.35
CA PRO A 11 -7.48 3.73 6.08
C PRO A 11 -8.48 2.61 6.36
N LYS A 12 -9.73 2.97 6.69
CA LYS A 12 -10.79 1.99 6.95
C LYS A 12 -11.07 1.11 5.72
N GLY A 13 -11.11 1.70 4.52
CA GLY A 13 -11.33 0.94 3.29
C GLY A 13 -10.17 0.00 2.98
N TRP A 14 -8.94 0.42 3.26
CA TRP A 14 -7.77 -0.45 3.13
C TRP A 14 -7.82 -1.62 4.12
N ARG A 15 -8.17 -1.35 5.37
CA ARG A 15 -8.31 -2.37 6.41
C ARG A 15 -9.36 -3.42 6.09
N ASP A 16 -10.52 -2.99 5.58
CA ASP A 16 -11.62 -3.89 5.21
C ASP A 16 -11.19 -4.84 4.07
N TRP A 17 -10.50 -4.28 3.08
CA TRP A 17 -9.93 -5.06 1.99
C TRP A 17 -8.89 -6.06 2.50
N LEU A 18 -7.99 -5.65 3.39
CA LEU A 18 -7.04 -6.54 4.04
C LEU A 18 -7.78 -7.66 4.79
N ALA A 19 -8.79 -7.35 5.60
CA ALA A 19 -9.53 -8.36 6.35
C ALA A 19 -10.12 -9.45 5.43
N ALA A 20 -10.61 -9.08 4.25
CA ALA A 20 -11.17 -10.01 3.27
C ALA A 20 -10.13 -10.72 2.39
N HIS A 21 -9.04 -10.05 2.02
CA HIS A 21 -8.13 -10.51 0.95
C HIS A 21 -6.70 -10.83 1.43
N HIS A 22 -6.32 -10.50 2.68
CA HIS A 22 -4.96 -10.67 3.21
C HIS A 22 -4.49 -12.14 3.35
N SER A 23 -5.32 -13.12 3.02
CA SER A 23 -4.91 -14.53 3.10
C SER A 23 -4.88 -15.22 1.73
N ASP A 24 -5.48 -14.60 0.71
CA ASP A 24 -5.71 -15.20 -0.61
C ASP A 24 -4.94 -14.47 -1.72
N SER A 25 -4.77 -13.15 -1.59
CA SER A 25 -4.09 -12.37 -2.63
C SER A 25 -2.55 -12.49 -2.58
N PRO A 26 -1.85 -12.64 -3.71
CA PRO A 26 -0.38 -12.69 -3.76
C PRO A 26 0.28 -11.30 -3.61
N GLY A 27 -0.50 -10.25 -3.36
CA GLY A 27 -0.08 -8.85 -3.27
C GLY A 27 -0.81 -7.94 -4.25
N ILE A 28 -0.86 -6.64 -3.94
CA ILE A 28 -1.45 -5.61 -4.79
C ILE A 28 -0.52 -4.39 -4.89
N TRP A 29 -0.69 -3.60 -5.94
CA TRP A 29 -0.12 -2.26 -6.03
C TRP A 29 -1.10 -1.24 -5.49
N MET A 30 -0.76 -0.63 -4.35
CA MET A 30 -1.54 0.47 -3.84
C MET A 30 -1.15 1.79 -4.52
N LEU A 31 -2.13 2.46 -5.13
CA LEU A 31 -1.96 3.80 -5.68
C LEU A 31 -2.19 4.86 -4.61
N PHE A 32 -1.20 5.75 -4.47
CA PHE A 32 -1.27 6.92 -3.61
C PHE A 32 -1.37 8.18 -4.45
N TYR A 33 -2.45 8.94 -4.27
CA TYR A 33 -2.60 10.24 -4.91
C TYR A 33 -1.83 11.30 -4.14
N LYS A 34 -1.16 12.21 -4.87
CA LYS A 34 -0.49 13.35 -4.24
C LYS A 34 -1.52 14.34 -3.72
N LYS A 35 -1.25 14.94 -2.55
CA LYS A 35 -2.13 15.90 -1.86
C LYS A 35 -2.60 17.08 -2.74
N HIS A 36 -1.85 17.44 -3.77
CA HIS A 36 -2.21 18.53 -4.70
C HIS A 36 -3.38 18.21 -5.65
N THR A 37 -3.82 16.94 -5.72
CA THR A 37 -4.94 16.55 -6.59
C THR A 37 -6.31 16.85 -5.99
N GLY A 38 -6.38 17.33 -4.73
CA GLY A 38 -7.63 17.61 -4.03
C GLY A 38 -8.45 16.36 -3.69
N GLN A 39 -7.98 15.17 -4.09
CA GLN A 39 -8.69 13.91 -3.91
C GLN A 39 -8.27 13.26 -2.59
N ALA A 40 -9.25 12.92 -1.75
CA ALA A 40 -9.01 12.20 -0.51
C ALA A 40 -8.39 10.83 -0.82
N CYS A 41 -7.19 10.58 -0.30
CA CYS A 41 -6.46 9.34 -0.45
C CYS A 41 -5.79 8.97 0.88
N ILE A 42 -5.76 7.67 1.19
CA ILE A 42 -5.00 7.16 2.32
C ILE A 42 -3.53 7.56 2.17
N THR A 43 -2.87 7.93 3.27
CA THR A 43 -1.44 8.21 3.21
C THR A 43 -0.64 6.91 3.17
N TYR A 44 0.57 6.97 2.60
CA TYR A 44 1.48 5.82 2.61
C TYR A 44 1.75 5.30 4.03
N ALA A 45 1.88 6.19 5.01
CA ALA A 45 2.10 5.83 6.41
C ALA A 45 0.90 5.02 6.96
N GLU A 46 -0.31 5.53 6.80
CA GLU A 46 -1.52 4.85 7.29
C GLU A 46 -1.75 3.50 6.61
N ALA A 47 -1.48 3.42 5.29
CA ALA A 47 -1.54 2.16 4.57
C ALA A 47 -0.51 1.15 5.10
N LEU A 48 0.69 1.62 5.42
CA LEU A 48 1.77 0.80 5.96
C LEU A 48 1.40 0.26 7.35
N GLU A 49 0.88 1.11 8.23
CA GLU A 49 0.50 0.73 9.60
C GLU A 49 -0.57 -0.36 9.63
N GLU A 50 -1.64 -0.21 8.84
CA GLU A 50 -2.68 -1.23 8.75
C GLU A 50 -2.15 -2.52 8.10
N ALA A 51 -1.29 -2.42 7.07
CA ALA A 51 -0.71 -3.60 6.44
C ALA A 51 0.25 -4.37 7.37
N LEU A 52 0.97 -3.66 8.24
CA LEU A 52 1.80 -4.26 9.29
C LEU A 52 0.94 -4.97 10.35
N CYS A 53 -0.20 -4.39 10.72
CA CYS A 53 -1.13 -4.98 11.68
C CYS A 53 -1.68 -6.33 11.22
N TYR A 54 -1.92 -6.49 9.91
CA TYR A 54 -2.39 -7.74 9.30
C TYR A 54 -1.26 -8.68 8.85
N GLY A 55 0.01 -8.29 9.04
CA GLY A 55 1.15 -9.08 8.57
C GLY A 55 1.22 -9.22 7.04
N TRP A 56 0.57 -8.31 6.31
CA TRP A 56 0.42 -8.38 4.86
C TRP A 56 1.60 -7.78 4.09
N ILE A 57 2.33 -6.86 4.70
CA ILE A 57 3.58 -6.37 4.12
C ILE A 57 4.67 -7.43 4.35
N ASP A 58 4.97 -8.17 3.30
CA ASP A 58 6.27 -8.80 3.15
C ASP A 58 7.32 -7.70 2.99
N SER A 59 8.47 -7.88 3.63
CA SER A 59 9.46 -6.88 4.02
C SER A 59 10.19 -6.13 2.88
N ILE A 60 9.62 -6.02 1.68
CA ILE A 60 10.30 -5.52 0.49
C ILE A 60 10.07 -4.02 0.30
N LYS A 61 10.81 -3.21 1.07
CA LYS A 61 11.14 -1.83 0.65
C LYS A 61 12.04 -1.89 -0.58
N LYS A 62 11.46 -1.96 -1.78
CA LYS A 62 12.24 -1.83 -3.02
C LYS A 62 12.59 -0.36 -3.25
N ARG A 63 13.68 0.10 -2.62
CA ARG A 63 14.33 1.37 -2.99
C ARG A 63 14.84 1.20 -4.42
N ARG A 64 14.34 2.01 -5.36
CA ARG A 64 14.96 2.15 -6.68
C ARG A 64 16.25 2.92 -6.46
N ASP A 65 17.31 2.20 -6.08
CA ASP A 65 18.63 2.78 -5.88
C ASP A 65 19.21 3.12 -7.25
N GLY A 66 19.26 4.42 -7.53
CA GLY A 66 20.12 4.99 -8.53
C GLY A 66 21.15 5.85 -7.80
N SER A 67 22.30 5.26 -7.53
CA SER A 67 23.56 5.88 -7.06
C SER A 67 23.84 5.74 -5.57
N CYS A 68 24.64 4.72 -5.26
CA CYS A 68 25.69 4.82 -4.25
C CYS A 68 26.53 6.07 -4.52
N LYS A 69 26.60 6.99 -3.55
CA LYS A 69 27.85 7.65 -3.14
C LYS A 69 27.74 8.16 -1.69
N PRO A 70 28.88 8.19 -0.96
CA PRO A 70 28.96 8.84 0.35
C PRO A 70 28.69 10.35 0.26
#